data_AF-A0A849F948-F1
#
_entry.id   AF-A0A849F948-F1
#
_cell.length_a   1.000
_cell.length_b   1.000
_cell.length_c   1.000
_cell.angle_alpha   90.00
_cell.angle_beta   90.00
_cell.angle_gamma   90.00
#
_symmetry.space_group_name_H-M   'P 1'
#
loop_
_entity.id
_entity.type
_entity.pdbx_description
1 polymer ?
#
loop_
_entity_poly.entity_id
_entity_poly.type
_entity_poly.pdbx_seq_one_letter_code
_entity_poly.pdbx_strand_id
1 'polypeptide(L)'
;MASIIDETPDDRLLILVNASGGALTEHRASEGLRQWRDKAGLLPDVIGYGLRLNDARGTAATRLLRAGLSLAQIAACMGWSIRTAALMIERYAKVSPEETDVVLAALAAAK
;
A
#
# COMPACT_ATOMS: atom_id res chain seq x y z
N MET A 1 -8.90 -11.35 8.99
CA MET A 1 -8.99 -10.05 9.69
C MET A 1 -10.14 -10.05 10.67
N ALA A 2 -11.37 -10.39 10.27
CA ALA A 2 -12.52 -10.52 11.18
C ALA A 2 -12.21 -11.32 12.46
N SER A 3 -11.74 -12.57 12.32
CA SER A 3 -11.33 -13.42 13.46
C SER A 3 -10.37 -12.74 14.43
N ILE A 4 -9.38 -11.99 13.92
CA ILE A 4 -8.38 -11.32 14.77
C ILE A 4 -9.04 -10.21 15.59
N ILE A 5 -9.97 -9.47 14.97
CA ILE A 5 -10.72 -8.40 15.64
C ILE A 5 -11.65 -9.01 16.68
N ASP A 6 -12.39 -10.05 16.32
CA ASP A 6 -13.33 -10.74 17.21
C ASP A 6 -12.63 -11.39 18.41
N GLU A 7 -11.39 -11.86 18.24
CA GLU A 7 -10.56 -12.44 19.28
C GLU A 7 -9.74 -11.40 20.07
N THR A 8 -9.74 -10.12 19.64
CA THR A 8 -9.02 -9.06 20.36
C THR A 8 -9.79 -8.71 21.63
N PRO A 9 -9.18 -8.83 22.83
CA PRO A 9 -9.85 -8.45 24.07
C PRO A 9 -10.31 -6.99 24.05
N ASP A 10 -11.50 -6.71 24.59
CA ASP A 10 -12.13 -5.38 24.58
C ASP A 10 -11.28 -4.29 25.26
N ASP A 11 -10.41 -4.69 26.20
CA ASP A 11 -9.51 -3.80 26.92
C ASP A 11 -8.22 -3.47 26.16
N ARG A 12 -7.98 -4.11 25.00
CA ARG A 12 -6.79 -3.90 24.18
C ARG A 12 -7.05 -2.97 23.02
N LEU A 13 -6.63 -1.72 23.21
CA LEU A 13 -6.64 -0.67 22.17
C LEU A 13 -5.68 -0.93 20.99
N LEU A 14 -4.65 -1.77 21.17
CA LEU A 14 -3.60 -1.98 20.18
C LEU A 14 -3.66 -3.37 19.56
N ILE A 15 -3.84 -3.44 18.24
CA ILE A 15 -3.76 -4.69 17.46
C ILE A 15 -2.30 -5.03 17.11
N LEU A 16 -1.48 -4.01 16.82
CA LEU A 16 -0.06 -4.18 16.50
C LEU A 16 0.81 -3.63 17.63
N VAL A 17 1.56 -4.51 18.27
CA VAL A 17 2.47 -4.19 19.37
C VAL A 17 3.91 -4.50 19.02
N ASN A 18 4.84 -3.82 19.70
CA ASN A 18 6.25 -4.17 19.69
C ASN A 18 6.52 -5.39 20.60
N ALA A 19 7.76 -5.89 20.62
CA ALA A 19 8.14 -7.08 21.39
C ALA A 19 7.94 -6.93 22.91
N SER A 20 7.85 -5.70 23.43
CA SER A 20 7.58 -5.41 24.84
C SER A 20 6.08 -5.16 25.12
N GLY A 21 5.20 -5.35 24.14
CA GLY A 21 3.75 -5.16 24.27
C GLY A 21 3.28 -3.70 24.14
N GLY A 22 4.18 -2.74 23.88
CA GLY A 22 3.82 -1.34 23.65
C GLY A 22 3.45 -1.07 22.19
N ALA A 23 3.05 0.17 21.88
CA ALA A 23 2.73 0.57 20.51
C ALA A 23 3.91 0.33 19.55
N LEU A 24 3.61 -0.21 18.37
CA LEU A 24 4.58 -0.31 17.29
C LEU A 24 4.86 1.09 16.71
N THR A 25 6.14 1.47 16.62
CA THR A 25 6.52 2.76 16.06
C THR A 25 6.65 2.69 14.53
N GLU A 26 6.49 3.83 13.86
CA GLU A 26 6.67 3.95 12.40
C GLU A 26 8.05 3.46 11.95
N HIS A 27 9.09 3.79 12.72
CA HIS A 27 10.46 3.35 12.46
C HIS A 27 10.56 1.82 12.51
N ARG A 28 10.00 1.18 13.55
CA ARG A 28 10.06 -0.29 13.68
C ARG A 28 9.24 -1.01 12.62
N ALA A 29 8.09 -0.48 12.24
CA ALA A 29 7.31 -1.00 11.12
C ALA A 29 8.10 -0.93 9.80
N SER A 30 8.74 0.22 9.54
CA SER A 30 9.56 0.43 8.34
C SER A 30 10.82 -0.45 8.31
N GLU A 31 11.50 -0.60 9.45
CA GLU A 31 12.63 -1.52 9.62
C GLU A 31 12.23 -2.97 9.32
N GLY A 32 11.12 -3.43 9.90
CA GLY A 32 10.61 -4.79 9.68
C GLY A 32 10.34 -5.07 8.21
N LEU A 33 9.68 -4.15 7.50
CA LEU A 33 9.45 -4.30 6.07
C LEU A 33 10.78 -4.33 5.29
N ARG A 34 11.72 -3.44 5.61
CA ARG A 34 13.03 -3.40 4.93
C ARG A 34 13.74 -4.75 5.02
N GLN A 35 13.77 -5.36 6.21
CA GLN A 35 14.42 -6.66 6.41
C GLN A 35 13.82 -7.74 5.52
N TRP A 36 12.49 -7.79 5.38
CA TRP A 36 11.83 -8.76 4.51
C TRP A 36 12.01 -8.46 3.02
N ARG A 37 11.98 -7.17 2.63
CA ARG A 37 12.31 -6.73 1.28
C ARG A 37 13.72 -7.18 0.87
N ASP A 38 14.70 -6.95 1.74
CA ASP A 38 16.10 -7.31 1.47
C ASP A 38 16.25 -8.84 1.36
N LYS A 39 15.59 -9.61 2.24
CA LYS A 39 15.54 -11.09 2.16
C LYS A 39 14.88 -11.60 0.87
N ALA A 40 13.95 -10.84 0.30
CA ALA A 40 13.29 -11.16 -0.96
C ALA A 40 14.14 -10.76 -2.20
N GLY A 41 15.34 -10.21 -2.01
CA GLY A 41 16.20 -9.76 -3.11
C GLY A 41 15.75 -8.45 -3.75
N LEU A 42 14.81 -7.72 -3.15
CA LEU A 42 14.26 -6.46 -3.67
C LEU A 42 15.08 -5.24 -3.23
N LEU A 43 16.40 -5.37 -3.33
CA LEU A 43 17.35 -4.32 -2.97
C LEU A 43 17.23 -3.15 -3.97
N PRO A 44 17.36 -1.88 -3.53
CA PRO A 44 17.21 -0.74 -4.43
C PRO A 44 18.13 -0.78 -5.66
N ASP A 45 19.37 -1.24 -5.50
CA ASP A 45 20.33 -1.36 -6.60
C ASP A 45 19.98 -2.48 -7.58
N VAL A 46 19.16 -3.45 -7.16
CA VAL A 46 18.68 -4.56 -8.00
C VAL A 46 17.45 -4.14 -8.81
N ILE A 47 16.51 -3.43 -8.18
CA ILE A 47 15.23 -3.07 -8.81
C ILE A 47 15.18 -1.63 -9.34
N GLY A 48 16.25 -0.84 -9.13
CA GLY A 48 16.40 0.53 -9.63
C GLY A 48 15.70 1.61 -8.79
N TYR A 49 15.03 1.25 -7.69
CA TYR A 49 14.36 2.20 -6.79
C TYR A 49 14.15 1.61 -5.39
N GLY A 50 13.98 2.48 -4.38
CA GLY A 50 13.83 2.05 -2.99
C GLY A 50 12.38 1.86 -2.56
N LEU A 51 11.93 0.61 -2.37
CA LEU A 51 10.61 0.30 -1.80
C LEU A 51 10.51 0.71 -0.33
N ARG A 52 9.36 1.29 0.03
CA ARG A 52 8.93 1.76 1.36
C ARG A 52 7.56 1.17 1.72
N LEU A 53 7.19 1.28 2.99
CA LEU A 53 5.89 0.80 3.47
C LEU A 53 4.71 1.48 2.76
N ASN A 54 4.83 2.78 2.48
CA ASN A 54 3.79 3.52 1.74
C ASN A 54 3.61 3.04 0.29
N ASP A 55 4.61 2.38 -0.32
CA ASP A 55 4.45 1.86 -1.68
C ASP A 55 3.45 0.71 -1.74
N ALA A 56 3.24 -0.02 -0.64
CA ALA A 56 2.19 -1.03 -0.55
C ALA A 56 0.79 -0.40 -0.75
N ARG A 57 0.58 0.83 -0.26
CA ARG A 57 -0.67 1.59 -0.46
C ARG A 57 -0.85 2.01 -1.91
N GLY A 58 0.24 2.42 -2.57
CA GLY A 58 0.28 2.69 -4.01
C GLY A 58 -0.11 1.47 -4.85
N THR A 59 0.55 0.34 -4.60
CA THR A 59 0.25 -0.93 -5.25
C THR A 59 -1.19 -1.38 -5.04
N ALA A 60 -1.72 -1.24 -3.81
CA ALA A 60 -3.12 -1.54 -3.53
C ALA A 60 -4.08 -0.65 -4.35
N ALA A 61 -3.83 0.65 -4.44
CA ALA A 61 -4.65 1.56 -5.24
C ALA A 61 -4.66 1.20 -6.72
N THR A 62 -3.49 0.87 -7.29
CA THR A 62 -3.37 0.40 -8.67
C THR A 62 -4.15 -0.90 -8.90
N ARG A 63 -4.07 -1.86 -7.97
CA ARG A 63 -4.83 -3.12 -8.04
C ARG A 63 -6.34 -2.91 -7.94
N LEU A 64 -6.81 -1.99 -7.10
CA LEU A 64 -8.22 -1.65 -7.01
C LEU A 64 -8.74 -1.03 -8.31
N LEU A 65 -7.97 -0.14 -8.94
CA LEU A 65 -8.35 0.40 -10.25
C LEU A 65 -8.45 -0.71 -11.30
N ARG A 66 -7.51 -1.65 -11.32
CA ARG A 66 -7.57 -2.82 -12.22
C ARG A 66 -8.78 -3.70 -11.97
N ALA A 67 -9.23 -3.80 -10.73
CA ALA A 67 -10.46 -4.50 -10.36
C ALA A 67 -11.74 -3.73 -10.74
N GLY A 68 -11.62 -2.58 -11.42
CA GLY A 68 -12.73 -1.79 -11.93
C GLY A 68 -13.32 -0.80 -10.92
N LEU A 69 -12.66 -0.55 -9.79
CA LEU A 69 -13.13 0.45 -8.84
C LEU A 69 -12.92 1.86 -9.40
N SER A 70 -13.90 2.72 -9.17
CA SER A 70 -13.81 4.14 -9.51
C SER A 70 -12.77 4.86 -8.65
N LEU A 71 -12.27 6.00 -9.16
CA LEU A 71 -11.37 6.87 -8.38
C LEU A 71 -12.00 7.34 -7.07
N ALA A 72 -13.32 7.54 -7.02
CA ALA A 72 -14.02 7.91 -5.80
C ALA A 72 -14.01 6.79 -4.75
N GLN A 73 -14.25 5.54 -5.16
CA GLN A 73 -14.17 4.38 -4.26
C GLN A 73 -12.73 4.17 -3.77
N ILE A 74 -11.74 4.29 -4.65
CA ILE A 74 -10.33 4.17 -4.27
C ILE A 74 -9.94 5.29 -3.31
N ALA A 75 -10.33 6.54 -3.58
CA ALA A 75 -10.08 7.67 -2.71
C ALA A 75 -10.68 7.45 -1.31
N ALA A 76 -11.92 6.95 -1.23
CA ALA A 76 -12.57 6.61 0.02
C ALA A 76 -11.85 5.49 0.78
N CYS A 77 -11.48 4.40 0.11
CA CYS A 77 -10.73 3.29 0.73
C CYS A 77 -9.35 3.74 1.23
N MET A 78 -8.71 4.63 0.49
CA MET A 78 -7.37 5.08 0.82
C MET A 78 -7.38 6.21 1.85
N GLY A 79 -8.44 7.00 1.99
CA GLY A 79 -8.39 8.26 2.75
C GLY A 79 -7.62 9.34 2.00
N TRP A 80 -7.83 9.42 0.68
CA TRP A 80 -7.24 10.40 -0.22
C TRP A 80 -8.30 11.33 -0.79
N SER A 81 -7.90 12.51 -1.25
CA SER A 81 -8.73 13.23 -2.21
C SER A 81 -8.74 12.47 -3.55
N ILE A 82 -9.79 12.66 -4.36
CA ILE A 82 -9.86 12.07 -5.72
C ILE A 82 -8.62 12.47 -6.55
N ARG A 83 -8.18 13.73 -6.42
CA ARG A 83 -6.96 14.23 -7.08
C ARG A 83 -5.72 13.45 -6.65
N THR A 84 -5.56 13.21 -5.35
CA THR A 84 -4.43 12.44 -4.81
C THR A 84 -4.46 10.99 -5.29
N ALA A 85 -5.65 10.37 -5.35
CA ALA A 85 -5.80 9.01 -5.87
C ALA A 85 -5.34 8.91 -7.33
N ALA A 86 -5.80 9.81 -8.19
CA ALA A 86 -5.38 9.86 -9.60
C ALA A 86 -3.86 10.05 -9.74
N LEU A 87 -3.27 11.00 -8.99
CA LEU A 87 -1.84 11.27 -9.02
C LEU A 87 -1.00 10.07 -8.59
N MET A 88 -1.40 9.39 -7.51
CA MET A 88 -0.66 8.25 -7.00
C MET A 88 -0.76 7.06 -7.94
N ILE A 89 -1.95 6.76 -8.47
CA ILE A 89 -2.12 5.70 -9.47
C ILE A 89 -1.25 5.96 -10.69
N GLU A 90 -1.24 7.19 -11.23
CA GLU A 90 -0.39 7.54 -12.37
C GLU A 90 1.10 7.33 -12.06
N ARG A 91 1.54 7.72 -10.86
CA ARG A 91 2.92 7.54 -10.41
C ARG A 91 3.31 6.07 -10.34
N TYR A 92 2.46 5.21 -9.77
CA TYR A 92 2.78 3.79 -9.62
C TYR A 92 2.57 2.98 -10.90
N ALA A 93 1.65 3.39 -11.77
CA ALA A 93 1.49 2.79 -13.10
C ALA A 93 2.79 2.90 -13.91
N LYS A 94 3.45 4.07 -13.88
CA LYS A 94 4.71 4.33 -14.60
C LYS A 94 5.91 3.51 -14.12
N VAL A 95 5.87 2.99 -12.89
CA VAL A 95 6.98 2.24 -12.27
C VAL A 95 6.83 0.72 -12.48
N SER A 96 5.69 0.27 -13.02
CA SER A 96 5.39 -1.14 -13.25
C SER A 96 5.23 -1.40 -14.76
N PRO A 97 6.31 -1.78 -15.48
CA PRO A 97 6.32 -1.85 -16.95
C PRO A 97 5.29 -2.83 -17.52
N GLU A 98 5.03 -3.94 -16.82
CA GLU A 98 4.03 -4.94 -17.23
C GLU A 98 2.58 -4.46 -17.03
N GLU A 99 2.37 -3.45 -16.18
CA GLU A 99 1.04 -3.00 -15.75
C GLU A 99 0.66 -1.62 -16.33
N THR A 100 1.61 -0.92 -16.95
CA THR A 100 1.50 0.49 -17.32
C THR A 100 0.31 0.74 -18.25
N ASP A 101 0.19 0.02 -19.36
CA ASP A 101 -0.78 0.35 -20.41
C ASP A 101 -2.24 0.14 -19.98
N VAL A 102 -2.54 -1.00 -19.34
CA VAL A 102 -3.90 -1.33 -18.89
C VAL A 102 -4.37 -0.38 -17.80
N VAL A 103 -3.49 -0.06 -16.84
CA VAL A 103 -3.81 0.85 -15.72
C VAL A 103 -3.98 2.27 -16.23
N LEU A 104 -3.10 2.74 -17.13
CA LEU A 104 -3.21 4.08 -17.70
C LEU A 104 -4.46 4.23 -18.56
N ALA A 105 -4.83 3.22 -19.33
CA ALA A 105 -6.09 3.21 -20.08
C ALA A 105 -7.32 3.27 -19.15
N ALA A 106 -7.33 2.46 -18.08
CA ALA A 106 -8.40 2.48 -17.08
C ALA A 106 -8.47 3.84 -16.36
N LEU A 107 -7.31 4.45 -16.04
CA LEU A 107 -7.25 5.77 -15.42
C LEU A 107 -7.77 6.85 -16.36
N ALA A 108 -7.44 6.79 -17.66
CA ALA A 108 -7.94 7.74 -18.65
C ALA A 108 -9.46 7.66 -18.81
N ALA A 109 -10.05 6.46 -18.74
CA ALA A 109 -11.50 6.25 -18.77
C ALA A 109 -12.22 6.70 -17.49
N ALA A 110 -11.50 6.79 -16.37
CA ALA A 110 -12.05 7.15 -15.06
C ALA A 110 -11.88 8.64 -14.69
N LYS A 111 -11.15 9.42 -15.50
CA LYS A 111 -11.07 10.89 -15.40
C LYS A 111 -12.31 11.53 -16.01
#